data_AF-A0A1V4ATC4-F1
#
_entry.id   AF-A0A1V4ATC4-F1
#
_cell.length_a   1.000
_cell.length_b   1.000
_cell.length_c   1.000
_cell.angle_alpha   90.00
_cell.angle_beta   90.00
_cell.angle_gamma   90.00
#
_symmetry.space_group_name_H-M   'P 1'
#
loop_
_entity.id
_entity.type
_entity.pdbx_description
1 polymer ?
#
loop_
_entity_poly.entity_id
_entity_poly.type
_entity_poly.pdbx_seq_one_letter_code
_entity_poly.pdbx_strand_id
1 'polypeptide(L)'
;MKDLISNTTGIQQLLQGLYQENAGKVKDTLEEIGRIGRGNREIMKALQEFLKKEQRMPLRILAAQTISKIRTDHPSSSEGFKKPNIFQCPGAEKVKRVEIIDVSCPHCHAKGTASVAGFEHEFACESCGKTVQRVVPESCIEKCPVGSECVGKERYHKYLKGRNLHK
;
A
#
# COMPACT_ATOMS: atom_id res chain seq x y z
N MET A 1 19.31 20.18 22.52
CA MET A 1 18.47 20.83 21.49
C MET A 1 18.95 20.60 20.04
N LYS A 2 20.23 20.23 19.80
CA LYS A 2 20.75 19.97 18.44
C LYS A 2 20.30 18.61 17.85
N ASP A 3 20.02 17.60 18.68
CA ASP A 3 19.72 16.23 18.21
C ASP A 3 18.32 16.05 17.58
N LEU A 4 17.36 16.90 17.95
CA LEU A 4 15.99 16.83 17.39
C LEU A 4 15.89 17.42 15.98
N ILE A 5 16.70 18.44 15.68
CA ILE A 5 16.70 19.17 14.40
C ILE A 5 17.46 18.37 13.33
N SER A 6 18.57 17.72 13.72
CA SER A 6 19.34 16.85 12.81
C SER A 6 18.53 15.61 12.36
N ASN A 7 17.74 15.03 13.25
CA ASN A 7 16.89 13.87 12.93
C ASN A 7 15.68 14.25 12.04
N THR A 8 15.06 15.41 12.25
CA THR A 8 13.94 15.86 11.40
C THR A 8 14.40 16.25 10.01
N THR A 9 15.54 16.92 9.89
CA THR A 9 16.13 17.28 8.59
C THR A 9 16.52 16.03 7.78
N GLY A 10 17.11 15.03 8.44
CA GLY A 10 17.48 13.76 7.80
C GLY A 10 16.28 12.96 7.31
N ILE A 11 15.18 12.91 8.09
CA ILE A 11 13.94 12.23 7.68
C ILE A 11 13.32 12.96 6.48
N GLN A 12 13.25 14.30 6.50
CA GLN A 12 12.69 15.06 5.38
C GLN A 12 13.46 14.85 4.07
N GLN A 13 14.78 14.85 4.13
CA GLN A 13 15.63 14.54 2.97
C GLN A 13 15.39 13.11 2.46
N LEU A 14 15.24 12.14 3.37
CA LEU A 14 14.93 10.77 3.02
C LEU A 14 13.54 10.66 2.35
N LEU A 15 12.54 11.37 2.85
CA LEU A 15 11.20 11.39 2.23
C LEU A 15 11.20 12.03 0.84
N GLN A 16 12.02 13.05 0.62
CA GLN A 16 12.18 13.67 -0.69
C GLN A 16 12.80 12.69 -1.71
N GLY A 17 13.68 11.78 -1.25
CA GLY A 17 14.27 10.72 -2.07
C GLY A 17 13.25 9.79 -2.74
N LEU A 18 12.05 9.63 -2.16
CA LEU A 18 10.99 8.79 -2.71
C LEU A 18 10.44 9.30 -4.05
N TYR A 19 10.54 10.60 -4.32
CA TYR A 19 9.90 11.23 -5.48
C TYR A 19 10.90 11.57 -6.59
N GLN A 20 12.05 10.88 -6.63
CA GLN A 20 13.04 11.08 -7.67
C GLN A 20 12.71 10.31 -8.96
N GLU A 21 13.07 10.91 -10.10
CA GLU A 21 12.94 10.26 -11.40
C GLU A 21 13.84 9.03 -11.52
N ASN A 22 15.01 9.04 -10.87
CA ASN A 22 15.95 7.92 -10.92
C ASN A 22 15.47 6.77 -10.02
N ALA A 23 15.11 5.64 -10.64
CA ALA A 23 14.62 4.46 -9.93
C ALA A 23 15.63 3.85 -8.95
N GLY A 24 16.94 3.94 -9.25
CA GLY A 24 17.99 3.46 -8.35
C GLY A 24 18.03 4.26 -7.04
N LYS A 25 17.96 5.59 -7.13
CA LYS A 25 17.94 6.45 -5.94
C LYS A 25 16.68 6.25 -5.09
N VAL A 26 15.52 6.04 -5.73
CA VAL A 26 14.28 5.70 -5.01
C VAL A 26 14.42 4.34 -4.32
N LYS A 27 15.03 3.35 -4.97
CA LYS A 27 15.33 2.05 -4.38
C LYS A 27 16.21 2.20 -3.13
N ASP A 28 17.33 2.91 -3.23
CA ASP A 28 18.25 3.14 -2.11
C ASP A 28 17.52 3.83 -0.93
N THR A 29 16.67 4.80 -1.26
CA THR A 29 15.80 5.49 -0.28
C THR A 29 14.86 4.52 0.43
N LEU A 30 14.18 3.64 -0.33
CA LEU A 30 13.26 2.65 0.23
C LEU A 30 13.97 1.62 1.12
N GLU A 31 15.20 1.23 0.76
CA GLU A 31 16.02 0.34 1.57
C GLU A 31 16.44 0.99 2.89
N GLU A 32 16.87 2.25 2.83
CA GLU A 32 17.27 3.02 4.02
C GLU A 32 16.08 3.27 4.95
N ILE A 33 14.92 3.65 4.40
CA ILE A 33 13.66 3.71 5.15
C ILE A 33 13.38 2.37 5.83
N GLY A 34 13.61 1.24 5.15
CA GLY A 34 13.45 -0.09 5.71
C GLY A 34 14.39 -0.42 6.88
N ARG A 35 15.50 0.32 7.03
CA ARG A 35 16.45 0.16 8.15
C ARG A 35 16.07 1.04 9.34
N ILE A 36 15.77 2.32 9.09
CA ILE A 36 15.61 3.32 10.16
C ILE A 36 14.15 3.69 10.47
N GLY A 37 13.22 3.38 9.58
CA GLY A 37 11.83 3.87 9.62
C GLY A 37 10.88 3.15 10.58
N ARG A 38 11.38 2.23 11.42
CA ARG A 38 10.54 1.42 12.31
C ARG A 38 9.72 2.29 13.27
N GLY A 39 8.40 2.12 13.24
CA GLY A 39 7.47 2.86 14.12
C GLY A 39 7.28 4.34 13.77
N ASN A 40 7.93 4.84 12.71
CA ASN A 40 7.81 6.24 12.31
C ASN A 40 6.52 6.46 11.49
N ARG A 41 5.57 7.20 12.07
CA ARG A 41 4.26 7.49 11.47
C ARG A 41 4.34 8.35 10.20
N GLU A 42 5.29 9.27 10.14
CA GLU A 42 5.47 10.17 8.99
C GLU A 42 5.97 9.40 7.78
N ILE A 43 6.98 8.54 7.98
CA ILE A 43 7.49 7.61 6.97
C ILE A 43 6.39 6.67 6.47
N MET A 44 5.59 6.11 7.38
CA MET A 44 4.47 5.23 7.00
C MET A 44 3.46 5.95 6.11
N LYS A 45 3.13 7.21 6.41
CA LYS A 45 2.22 8.02 5.59
C LYS A 45 2.83 8.33 4.23
N ALA A 46 4.12 8.66 4.18
CA ALA A 46 4.84 8.94 2.94
C ALA A 46 4.92 7.71 2.02
N LEU A 47 5.19 6.52 2.55
CA LEU A 47 5.19 5.27 1.77
C LEU A 47 3.80 4.93 1.22
N GLN A 48 2.73 5.19 1.98
CA GLN A 48 1.36 5.02 1.48
C GLN A 48 1.05 5.99 0.34
N GLU A 49 1.52 7.23 0.43
CA GLU A 49 1.34 8.23 -0.63
C GLU A 49 2.17 7.91 -1.87
N PHE A 50 3.40 7.44 -1.67
CA PHE A 50 4.27 6.94 -2.73
C PHE A 50 3.58 5.81 -3.51
N LEU A 51 2.99 4.82 -2.84
CA LEU A 51 2.28 3.72 -3.50
C LEU A 51 1.09 4.18 -4.36
N LYS A 52 0.45 5.31 -4.04
CA LYS A 52 -0.66 5.85 -4.86
C LYS A 52 -0.17 6.49 -6.15
N LYS A 53 0.99 7.14 -6.12
CA LYS A 53 1.52 7.96 -7.23
C LYS A 53 2.51 7.20 -8.11
N GLU A 54 3.28 6.30 -7.51
CA GLU A 54 4.30 5.55 -8.22
C GLU A 54 3.67 4.57 -9.21
N GLN A 55 4.18 4.59 -10.44
CA GLN A 55 3.74 3.72 -11.53
C GLN A 55 4.70 2.56 -11.73
N ARG A 56 5.99 2.73 -11.40
CA ARG A 56 7.03 1.72 -11.59
C ARG A 56 6.86 0.56 -10.62
N MET A 57 6.54 -0.59 -11.18
CA MET A 57 6.20 -1.82 -10.48
C MET A 57 7.26 -2.32 -9.49
N PRO A 58 8.56 -2.40 -9.85
CA PRO A 58 9.59 -2.84 -8.91
C PRO A 58 9.65 -1.98 -7.64
N LEU A 59 9.43 -0.68 -7.76
CA LEU A 59 9.48 0.25 -6.64
C LEU A 59 8.21 0.17 -5.78
N ARG A 60 7.03 -0.04 -6.39
CA ARG A 60 5.79 -0.31 -5.65
C ARG A 60 5.93 -1.56 -4.78
N ILE A 61 6.47 -2.65 -5.34
CA ILE A 61 6.69 -3.91 -4.61
C ILE A 61 7.63 -3.68 -3.42
N LEU A 62 8.77 -3.03 -3.67
CA LEU A 62 9.73 -2.73 -2.61
C LEU A 62 9.12 -1.85 -1.52
N ALA A 63 8.36 -0.82 -1.88
CA ALA A 63 7.68 0.03 -0.91
C ALA A 63 6.67 -0.74 -0.05
N ALA A 64 5.89 -1.65 -0.63
CA ALA A 64 4.97 -2.51 0.11
C ALA A 64 5.71 -3.43 1.10
N GLN A 65 6.84 -4.02 0.69
CA GLN A 65 7.70 -4.82 1.55
C GLN A 65 8.29 -3.98 2.69
N THR A 66 8.78 -2.77 2.38
CA THR A 66 9.30 -1.83 3.37
C THR A 66 8.23 -1.46 4.40
N ILE A 67 6.99 -1.16 3.98
CA ILE A 67 5.86 -0.94 4.90
C ILE A 67 5.68 -2.12 5.85
N SER A 68 5.70 -3.35 5.33
CA SER A 68 5.56 -4.55 6.17
C SER A 68 6.70 -4.69 7.19
N LYS A 69 7.93 -4.30 6.82
CA LYS A 69 9.13 -4.38 7.67
C LYS A 69 9.14 -3.34 8.79
N ILE A 70 8.67 -2.12 8.52
CA ILE A 70 8.77 -1.00 9.48
C ILE A 70 7.53 -0.82 10.34
N ARG A 71 6.41 -1.46 9.98
CA ARG A 71 5.19 -1.45 10.79
C ARG A 71 5.50 -2.06 12.15
N THR A 72 5.40 -1.26 13.21
CA THR A 72 5.32 -1.80 14.56
C THR A 72 3.94 -2.44 14.71
N ASP A 73 3.88 -3.68 15.19
CA ASP A 73 2.61 -4.24 15.66
C ASP A 73 2.09 -3.30 16.75
N HIS A 74 1.08 -2.50 16.43
CA HIS A 74 0.49 -1.60 17.41
C HIS A 74 -0.19 -2.45 18.50
N PRO A 75 0.10 -2.21 19.80
CA PRO A 75 -0.96 -2.30 20.79
C PRO A 75 -1.97 -1.20 20.42
N SER A 76 -3.23 -1.61 20.29
CA SER A 76 -4.38 -0.74 20.08
C SER A 76 -4.43 0.38 21.13
N SER A 77 -4.23 1.63 20.73
CA SER A 77 -4.53 2.79 21.57
C SER A 77 -5.61 3.66 20.92
N SER A 78 -6.85 3.27 21.20
CA SER A 78 -8.03 4.14 21.37
C SER A 78 -9.07 3.31 22.12
N GLU A 79 -9.89 3.93 22.97
CA GLU A 79 -11.07 3.31 23.61
C GLU A 79 -12.14 2.93 22.57
N GLY A 80 -11.80 2.02 21.66
CA GLY A 80 -12.61 1.62 20.52
C GLY A 80 -12.03 0.35 19.90
N PHE A 81 -12.93 -0.58 19.60
CA PHE A 81 -12.71 -1.86 18.92
C PHE A 81 -11.32 -2.49 19.09
N LYS A 82 -11.17 -3.34 20.11
CA LYS A 82 -10.02 -4.26 20.19
C LYS A 82 -10.14 -5.25 19.04
N LYS A 83 -9.25 -5.13 18.04
CA LYS A 83 -9.18 -6.06 16.92
C LYS A 83 -9.14 -7.49 17.50
N PRO A 84 -10.06 -8.39 17.09
CA PRO A 84 -10.01 -9.77 17.53
C PRO A 84 -8.64 -10.34 17.24
N ASN A 85 -8.07 -11.08 18.19
CA ASN A 85 -6.81 -11.79 18.00
C ASN A 85 -6.99 -13.03 17.10
N ILE A 86 -7.80 -12.89 16.05
CA ILE A 86 -7.90 -13.83 14.93
C ILE A 86 -6.62 -13.60 14.14
N PHE A 87 -5.59 -14.31 14.55
CA PHE A 87 -4.23 -14.18 14.04
C PHE A 87 -4.09 -14.42 12.53
N GLN A 88 -5.15 -14.86 11.84
CA GLN A 88 -5.14 -15.17 10.41
C GLN A 88 -6.51 -14.95 9.77
N CYS A 89 -7.07 -13.73 9.84
CA CYS A 89 -8.34 -13.45 9.15
C CYS A 89 -8.12 -13.53 7.62
N PRO A 90 -8.63 -14.56 6.92
CA PRO A 90 -8.35 -14.73 5.50
C PRO A 90 -8.96 -13.61 4.67
N GLY A 91 -10.14 -13.11 5.08
CA GLY A 91 -10.82 -12.02 4.39
C GLY A 91 -10.06 -10.70 4.48
N ALA A 92 -9.57 -10.35 5.67
CA ALA A 92 -8.79 -9.13 5.86
C ALA A 92 -7.42 -9.23 5.19
N GLU A 93 -6.80 -10.40 5.19
CA GLU A 93 -5.52 -10.64 4.53
C GLU A 93 -5.64 -10.49 3.01
N LYS A 94 -6.64 -11.13 2.39
CA LYS A 94 -6.92 -10.99 0.95
C LYS A 94 -7.11 -9.53 0.52
N VAL A 95 -7.74 -8.71 1.36
CA VAL A 95 -7.94 -7.28 1.06
C VAL A 95 -6.64 -6.50 1.16
N LYS A 96 -5.81 -6.78 2.17
CA LYS A 96 -4.62 -5.97 2.50
C LYS A 96 -3.38 -6.36 1.70
N ARG A 97 -3.28 -7.62 1.30
CA ARG A 97 -2.12 -8.16 0.61
C ARG A 97 -1.95 -7.51 -0.76
N VAL A 98 -0.71 -7.21 -1.09
CA VAL A 98 -0.28 -6.80 -2.43
C VAL A 98 0.12 -8.06 -3.19
N GLU A 99 -0.45 -8.23 -4.38
CA GLU A 99 -0.22 -9.39 -5.25
C GLU A 99 0.26 -8.91 -6.62
N ILE A 100 1.11 -9.73 -7.25
CA ILE A 100 1.52 -9.54 -8.64
C ILE A 100 0.57 -10.38 -9.49
N ILE A 101 -0.16 -9.73 -10.40
CA ILE A 101 -1.09 -10.37 -11.31
C ILE A 101 -0.69 -10.10 -12.75
N ASP A 102 -0.94 -11.07 -13.63
CA ASP A 102 -0.83 -10.86 -15.07
C ASP A 102 -1.99 -10.00 -15.56
N VAL A 103 -1.68 -9.00 -16.38
CA VAL A 103 -2.67 -8.06 -16.91
C VAL A 103 -2.46 -7.82 -18.40
N SER A 104 -3.58 -7.64 -19.11
CA SER A 104 -3.59 -7.14 -20.48
C SER A 104 -4.28 -5.78 -20.48
N CYS A 105 -3.60 -4.74 -20.95
CA CYS A 105 -4.17 -3.40 -20.96
C CYS A 105 -5.28 -3.30 -22.02
N PRO A 106 -6.53 -2.90 -21.67
CA PRO A 106 -7.60 -2.72 -22.65
C PRO A 106 -7.36 -1.54 -23.60
N HIS A 107 -6.42 -0.63 -23.26
CA HIS A 107 -6.16 0.58 -24.04
C HIS A 107 -5.01 0.46 -25.04
N CYS A 108 -3.95 -0.29 -24.71
CA CYS A 108 -2.77 -0.45 -25.57
C CYS A 108 -2.44 -1.91 -25.89
N HIS A 109 -3.20 -2.86 -25.35
CA HIS A 109 -3.03 -4.31 -25.56
C HIS A 109 -1.69 -4.90 -25.10
N ALA A 110 -0.85 -4.12 -24.43
CA ALA A 110 0.37 -4.61 -23.81
C ALA A 110 0.02 -5.63 -22.72
N LYS A 111 0.73 -6.76 -22.74
CA LYS A 111 0.72 -7.76 -21.67
C LYS A 111 1.85 -7.45 -20.70
N GLY A 112 1.59 -7.58 -19.42
CA GLY A 112 2.58 -7.34 -18.37
C GLY A 112 2.07 -7.80 -17.03
N THR A 113 2.71 -7.31 -15.97
CA THR A 113 2.30 -7.58 -14.59
C THR A 113 1.89 -6.30 -13.87
N ALA A 114 0.96 -6.41 -12.93
CA ALA A 114 0.52 -5.31 -12.07
C ALA A 114 0.56 -5.70 -10.59
N SER A 115 0.92 -4.76 -9.73
CA SER A 115 1.11 -4.91 -8.29
C SER A 115 -0.05 -4.18 -7.65
N VAL A 116 -1.03 -4.98 -7.27
CA VAL A 116 -2.32 -4.49 -6.80
C VAL A 116 -2.58 -5.06 -5.42
N ALA A 117 -3.03 -4.20 -4.51
CA ALA A 117 -3.64 -4.69 -3.29
C ALA A 117 -5.04 -5.25 -3.57
N GLY A 118 -5.49 -6.18 -2.74
CA GLY A 118 -6.81 -6.79 -2.90
C GLY A 118 -7.99 -5.80 -2.96
N PHE A 119 -7.87 -4.62 -2.33
CA PHE A 119 -8.89 -3.55 -2.41
C PHE A 119 -8.78 -2.63 -3.63
N GLU A 120 -7.66 -2.64 -4.37
CA GLU A 120 -7.43 -1.74 -5.50
C GLU A 120 -8.15 -2.26 -6.74
N HIS A 121 -9.14 -1.52 -7.24
CA HIS A 121 -9.86 -1.85 -8.49
C HIS A 121 -9.35 -1.08 -9.71
N GLU A 122 -8.44 -0.13 -9.50
CA GLU A 122 -7.86 0.74 -10.53
C GLU A 122 -6.35 0.81 -10.36
N PHE A 123 -5.61 0.77 -11.47
CA PHE A 123 -4.17 0.98 -11.51
C PHE A 123 -3.74 1.57 -12.86
N ALA A 124 -2.57 2.20 -12.92
CA ALA A 124 -2.02 2.74 -14.17
C ALA A 124 -1.28 1.65 -14.97
N CYS A 125 -1.49 1.60 -16.29
CA CYS A 125 -0.71 0.74 -17.17
C CYS A 125 0.71 1.28 -17.32
N GLU A 126 1.73 0.45 -17.08
CA GLU A 126 3.14 0.88 -17.23
C GLU A 126 3.52 1.26 -18.67
N SER A 127 2.85 0.69 -19.67
CA SER A 127 3.18 0.92 -21.08
C SER A 127 2.57 2.20 -21.65
N CYS A 128 1.36 2.59 -21.21
CA CYS A 128 0.64 3.73 -21.79
C CYS A 128 0.13 4.77 -20.78
N GLY A 129 0.32 4.54 -19.48
CA GLY A 129 -0.08 5.44 -18.41
C GLY A 129 -1.59 5.53 -18.14
N LYS A 130 -2.44 4.96 -19.00
CA LYS A 130 -3.90 4.99 -18.83
C LYS A 130 -4.35 4.11 -17.67
N THR A 131 -5.40 4.55 -16.98
CA THR A 131 -6.04 3.79 -15.90
C THR A 131 -6.73 2.54 -16.45
N VAL A 132 -6.40 1.41 -15.84
CA VAL A 132 -7.01 0.11 -16.08
C VAL A 132 -7.88 -0.23 -14.88
N GLN A 133 -9.13 -0.59 -15.15
CA GLN A 133 -10.04 -1.14 -14.16
C GLN A 133 -9.93 -2.67 -14.16
N ARG A 134 -9.98 -3.28 -12.98
CA ARG A 134 -9.99 -4.73 -12.81
C ARG A 134 -11.17 -5.19 -11.95
N VAL A 135 -11.56 -6.43 -12.17
CA VAL A 135 -12.48 -7.12 -11.29
C VAL A 135 -11.80 -7.40 -9.95
N VAL A 136 -12.44 -6.98 -8.87
CA VAL A 136 -11.99 -7.26 -7.50
C VAL A 136 -12.59 -8.59 -7.03
N PRO A 137 -11.75 -9.54 -6.54
CA PRO A 137 -12.24 -10.84 -6.10
C PRO A 137 -13.08 -10.76 -4.82
N GLU A 138 -13.98 -11.72 -4.67
CA GLU A 138 -14.79 -11.88 -3.48
C GLU A 138 -13.97 -12.19 -2.24
N SER A 139 -14.43 -11.66 -1.11
CA SER A 139 -13.83 -11.90 0.20
C SER A 139 -14.91 -12.01 1.26
N CYS A 140 -14.70 -12.91 2.23
CA CYS A 140 -15.61 -13.05 3.37
C CYS A 140 -15.69 -11.78 4.23
N ILE A 141 -14.80 -10.80 4.00
CA ILE A 141 -14.85 -9.48 4.63
C ILE A 141 -16.16 -8.74 4.33
N GLU A 142 -16.81 -8.97 3.17
CA GLU A 142 -18.06 -8.31 2.76
C GLU A 142 -19.19 -8.57 3.75
N LYS A 143 -19.16 -9.73 4.40
CA LYS A 143 -20.19 -10.20 5.34
C LYS A 143 -19.73 -10.09 6.79
N CYS A 144 -18.51 -9.60 7.04
CA CYS A 144 -17.95 -9.54 8.38
C CYS A 144 -18.51 -8.31 9.12
N PRO A 145 -19.13 -8.48 10.30
CA PRO A 145 -19.71 -7.36 11.07
C PRO A 145 -18.69 -6.28 11.45
N VAL A 146 -17.41 -6.66 11.54
CA VAL A 146 -16.30 -5.78 11.94
C VAL A 146 -15.27 -5.62 10.82
N GLY A 147 -15.67 -5.92 9.58
CA GLY A 147 -14.78 -5.95 8.42
C GLY A 147 -14.12 -4.60 8.14
N SER A 148 -14.92 -3.53 8.19
CA SER A 148 -14.49 -2.15 7.93
C SER A 148 -13.41 -1.69 8.92
N GLU A 149 -13.60 -1.98 10.20
CA GLU A 149 -12.65 -1.68 11.28
C GLU A 149 -11.39 -2.52 11.14
N CYS A 150 -11.54 -3.80 10.78
CA CYS A 150 -10.41 -4.72 10.62
C CYS A 150 -9.48 -4.34 9.47
N VAL A 151 -10.01 -3.89 8.32
CA VAL A 151 -9.18 -3.49 7.16
C VAL A 151 -8.84 -2.00 7.12
N GLY A 152 -9.63 -1.19 7.81
CA GLY A 152 -9.62 0.27 7.74
C GLY A 152 -10.70 0.77 6.77
N LYS A 153 -11.51 1.74 7.24
CA LYS A 153 -12.70 2.25 6.53
C LYS A 153 -12.42 2.62 5.08
N GLU A 154 -11.34 3.35 4.80
CA GLU A 154 -11.02 3.78 3.43
C GLU A 154 -10.79 2.58 2.48
N ARG A 155 -10.01 1.59 2.93
CA ARG A 155 -9.75 0.37 2.14
C ARG A 155 -11.03 -0.42 1.92
N TYR A 156 -11.87 -0.55 2.95
CA TYR A 156 -13.13 -1.26 2.88
C TYR A 156 -14.08 -0.63 1.83
N HIS A 157 -14.22 0.70 1.84
CA HIS A 157 -15.05 1.40 0.86
C HIS A 157 -14.50 1.25 -0.57
N LYS A 158 -13.17 1.37 -0.77
CA LYS A 158 -12.55 1.16 -2.09
C LYS A 158 -12.77 -0.26 -2.62
N TYR A 159 -12.67 -1.26 -1.73
CA TYR A 159 -12.95 -2.65 -2.04
C TYR A 159 -14.42 -2.86 -2.46
N LEU A 160 -15.39 -2.39 -1.67
CA LEU A 160 -16.81 -2.52 -1.98
C LEU A 160 -17.21 -1.78 -3.27
N LYS A 161 -16.63 -0.60 -3.51
CA LYS A 161 -16.82 0.13 -4.77
C LYS A 161 -16.40 -0.74 -5.95
N GLY A 162 -15.19 -1.31 -5.90
CA GLY A 162 -14.69 -2.24 -6.93
C GLY A 162 -15.57 -3.48 -7.12
N ARG A 163 -16.08 -4.06 -6.02
CA ARG A 163 -17.02 -5.21 -6.06
C ARG A 163 -18.33 -4.88 -6.75
N ASN A 164 -18.83 -3.65 -6.63
CA ASN A 164 -20.13 -3.24 -7.17
C ASN A 164 -20.06 -2.73 -8.63
N LEU A 165 -18.86 -2.46 -9.18
CA LEU A 165 -18.70 -2.04 -10.58
C LEU A 165 -18.99 -3.16 -11.59
N HIS A 166 -18.95 -4.42 -11.14
CA HIS A 166 -19.03 -5.61 -11.99
C HIS A 166 -20.06 -6.64 -11.49
N LYS A 167 -21.05 -6.18 -10.70
CA LYS A 167 -22.21 -6.99 -10.29
C LYS A 167 -23.35 -6.91 -11.31
#